data_AF-A0A2G9A7Y5-F1
#
_entry.id   AF-A0A2G9A7Y5-F1
#
_cell.length_a   1.000
_cell.length_b   1.000
_cell.length_c   1.000
_cell.angle_alpha   90.00
_cell.angle_beta   90.00
_cell.angle_gamma   90.00
#
_symmetry.space_group_name_H-M   'P 1'
#
loop_
_entity.id
_entity.type
_entity.pdbx_description
1 polymer ?
#
loop_
_entity_poly.entity_id
_entity_poly.type
_entity_poly.pdbx_seq_one_letter_code
_entity_poly.pdbx_strand_id
1 'polypeptide(L)'
;MCSVRTITAPEAADLIVDGAVVTVSSSSGMGCPDAVLAAIGERFQRAGHPQNITSIHPIAAGDMYGVKGIDHLAQPGLLAKVIAGSYPSGPSSMAPPLIWQMINDNAIPAWNLPSGILFDMHREAAAHRPGVLTQTGMDTYVDPLLQGGAMNEKAAQQSLVERVRFANDDWLFFPSIVPQVAIIRATTADERGNLTYEHEGAYLGPLEQATAVRNNGGIIIAQVKRQVAAGSLKPKEVRIPGVLVDYIVIAPEQTQTTQTQYEPAISGEISRPLSAFRYMEHGPARVIAQRVAQELQSGDAVNIGFGISANVPRILLEQGRHGDVTWLLEQGAIGGVPLLEFQFGCASNAEAFLPSPQQFTYFQGGGFDLTLMSFLQIGADGSVNVSHLPARPHVTAGCGGFIDITSHAKRIIFSGFFNAGAQLQLEEGQLRIIKEGKAKKLVQDVAHVTFSGKRAIRLGQQVQYITERCVLELTPDGLLVTEIAPGIDPERDILAQSDAPLRLADDLKLMNPHYFQQGRHHE
;
A
#
# COMPACT_ATOMS: atom_id res chain seq x y z
N MET A 1 25.24 27.13 -13.29
CA MET A 1 23.91 26.55 -13.60
C MET A 1 22.91 27.68 -13.48
N CYS A 2 22.03 27.84 -14.47
CA CYS A 2 20.95 28.82 -14.44
C CYS A 2 19.91 28.45 -13.39
N SER A 3 19.11 29.42 -12.94
CA SER A 3 17.95 29.17 -12.08
C SER A 3 16.93 28.30 -12.80
N VAL A 4 16.25 27.44 -12.04
CA VAL A 4 15.11 26.65 -12.53
C VAL A 4 13.90 27.56 -12.67
N ARG A 5 13.10 27.36 -13.72
CA ARG A 5 11.96 28.23 -14.01
C ARG A 5 10.82 27.94 -13.05
N THR A 6 10.45 28.92 -12.24
CA THR A 6 9.20 28.88 -11.45
C THR A 6 8.04 29.28 -12.36
N ILE A 7 7.00 28.45 -12.41
CA ILE A 7 5.79 28.63 -13.22
C ILE A 7 4.54 28.38 -12.37
N THR A 8 3.40 28.84 -12.85
CA THR A 8 2.09 28.55 -12.25
C THR A 8 1.63 27.13 -12.58
N ALA A 9 0.69 26.58 -11.80
CA ALA A 9 0.13 25.25 -12.10
C ALA A 9 -0.56 25.18 -13.49
N PRO A 10 -1.31 26.21 -13.95
CA PRO A 10 -1.82 26.24 -15.32
C PRO A 10 -0.73 26.24 -16.40
N GLU A 11 0.35 27.00 -16.22
CA GLU A 11 1.49 26.95 -17.16
C GLU A 11 2.17 25.58 -17.16
N ALA A 12 2.24 24.91 -16.01
CA ALA A 12 2.76 23.54 -15.92
C ALA A 12 1.85 22.55 -16.66
N ALA A 13 0.53 22.70 -16.50
CA ALA A 13 -0.45 21.93 -17.25
C ALA A 13 -0.33 22.15 -18.77
N ASP A 14 0.06 23.36 -19.22
CA ASP A 14 0.27 23.68 -20.63
C ASP A 14 1.41 22.91 -21.29
N LEU A 15 2.37 22.41 -20.49
CA LEU A 15 3.49 21.61 -20.96
C LEU A 15 3.14 20.15 -21.26
N ILE A 16 1.99 19.68 -20.77
CA ILE A 16 1.55 18.30 -21.00
C ILE A 16 0.97 18.20 -22.41
N VAL A 17 1.52 17.32 -23.23
CA VAL A 17 1.08 17.09 -24.61
C VAL A 17 0.11 15.90 -24.70
N ASP A 18 -0.66 15.85 -25.78
CA ASP A 18 -1.52 14.69 -26.08
C ASP A 18 -0.69 13.40 -26.16
N GLY A 19 -1.23 12.30 -25.63
CA GLY A 19 -0.58 10.99 -25.67
C GLY A 19 0.60 10.81 -24.70
N ALA A 20 0.94 11.82 -23.88
CA ALA A 20 2.06 11.74 -22.96
C ALA A 20 1.90 10.61 -21.93
N VAL A 21 3.01 9.93 -21.61
CA VAL A 21 3.13 9.06 -20.43
C VAL A 21 3.59 9.91 -19.25
N VAL A 22 2.70 10.05 -18.27
CA VAL A 22 2.89 10.86 -17.06
C VAL A 22 3.05 9.93 -15.86
N THR A 23 4.15 10.06 -15.13
CA THR A 23 4.35 9.38 -13.85
C THR A 23 4.17 10.36 -12.69
N VAL A 24 3.46 9.95 -11.65
CA VAL A 24 3.14 10.80 -10.50
C VAL A 24 3.72 10.18 -9.23
N SER A 25 4.52 10.94 -8.49
CA SER A 25 5.01 10.51 -7.18
C SER A 25 4.00 10.88 -6.10
N SER A 26 3.44 9.91 -5.39
CA SER A 26 2.48 10.14 -4.31
C SER A 26 2.29 8.88 -3.45
N SER A 27 1.67 9.04 -2.29
CA SER A 27 1.06 7.97 -1.50
C SER A 27 -0.19 8.52 -0.83
N SER A 28 -1.35 8.34 -1.47
CA SER A 28 -2.61 8.98 -1.09
C SER A 28 -2.46 10.51 -1.05
N GLY A 29 -2.75 11.17 0.08
CA GLY A 29 -2.49 12.61 0.23
C GLY A 29 -1.01 12.94 0.44
N MET A 30 -0.18 12.00 0.92
CA MET A 30 1.24 12.23 1.18
C MET A 30 2.00 12.41 -0.13
N GLY A 31 2.77 13.49 -0.25
CA GLY A 31 3.56 13.78 -1.44
C GLY A 31 2.72 13.99 -2.71
N CYS A 32 1.38 14.09 -2.64
CA CYS A 32 0.54 14.30 -3.82
C CYS A 32 0.74 15.72 -4.40
N PRO A 33 1.17 15.87 -5.68
CA PRO A 33 1.26 17.16 -6.36
C PRO A 33 -0.11 17.61 -6.89
N ASP A 34 -1.10 17.67 -5.99
CA ASP A 34 -2.52 17.81 -6.32
C ASP A 34 -2.85 19.08 -7.11
N ALA A 35 -2.18 20.21 -6.85
CA ALA A 35 -2.43 21.46 -7.56
C ALA A 35 -2.03 21.38 -9.05
N VAL A 36 -0.96 20.64 -9.38
CA VAL A 36 -0.55 20.40 -10.77
C VAL A 36 -1.54 19.44 -11.45
N LEU A 37 -1.98 18.38 -10.76
CA LEU A 37 -2.98 17.44 -11.30
C LEU A 37 -4.32 18.14 -11.56
N ALA A 38 -4.76 18.99 -10.63
CA ALA A 38 -5.94 19.83 -10.77
C ALA A 38 -5.86 20.72 -12.01
N ALA A 39 -4.75 21.43 -12.19
CA ALA A 39 -4.55 22.30 -13.34
C ALA A 39 -4.59 21.55 -14.68
N ILE A 40 -4.10 20.31 -14.75
CA ILE A 40 -4.21 19.46 -15.95
C ILE A 40 -5.68 19.14 -16.24
N GLY A 41 -6.43 18.73 -15.21
CA GLY A 41 -7.85 18.44 -15.33
C GLY A 41 -8.68 19.65 -15.76
N GLU A 42 -8.39 20.82 -15.19
CA GLU A 42 -9.04 22.10 -15.55
C GLU A 42 -8.69 22.57 -16.97
N ARG A 43 -7.42 22.40 -17.37
CA ARG A 43 -6.98 22.69 -18.75
C ARG A 43 -7.76 21.84 -19.75
N PHE A 44 -7.91 20.54 -19.48
CA PHE A 44 -8.69 19.65 -20.33
C PHE A 44 -10.15 20.08 -20.45
N GLN A 45 -10.80 20.45 -19.34
CA GLN A 45 -12.20 20.92 -19.36
C GLN A 45 -12.37 22.21 -20.19
N ARG A 46 -11.38 23.11 -20.11
CA ARG A 46 -11.42 24.39 -20.83
C ARG A 46 -11.07 24.28 -22.31
N ALA A 47 -10.03 23.50 -22.63
CA ALA A 47 -9.38 23.51 -23.94
C ALA A 47 -9.51 22.20 -24.71
N GLY A 48 -9.99 21.13 -24.08
CA GLY A 48 -10.03 19.78 -24.66
C GLY A 48 -8.66 19.11 -24.75
N HIS A 49 -7.60 19.67 -24.15
CA HIS A 49 -6.23 19.16 -24.16
C HIS A 49 -5.59 19.23 -22.76
N PRO A 50 -4.66 18.32 -22.39
CA PRO A 50 -4.15 17.23 -23.23
C PRO A 50 -5.17 16.10 -23.38
N GLN A 51 -5.05 15.32 -24.44
CA GLN A 51 -5.88 14.13 -24.70
C GLN A 51 -5.08 12.84 -24.57
N ASN A 52 -5.77 11.77 -24.25
CA ASN A 52 -5.27 10.39 -24.31
C ASN A 52 -3.94 10.14 -23.56
N ILE A 53 -3.74 10.78 -22.41
CA ILE A 53 -2.54 10.55 -21.59
C ILE A 53 -2.56 9.15 -20.97
N THR A 54 -1.37 8.60 -20.77
CA THR A 54 -1.15 7.42 -19.92
C THR A 54 -0.69 7.90 -18.56
N SER A 55 -1.28 7.41 -17.47
CA SER A 55 -0.78 7.75 -16.13
C SER A 55 -0.23 6.53 -15.39
N ILE A 56 0.93 6.71 -14.76
CA ILE A 56 1.64 5.69 -13.97
C ILE A 56 1.71 6.16 -12.52
N HIS A 57 1.23 5.33 -11.59
CA HIS A 57 1.15 5.64 -10.16
C HIS A 57 1.72 4.47 -9.35
N PRO A 58 3.03 4.44 -9.06
CA PRO A 58 3.61 3.35 -8.26
C PRO A 58 2.91 3.15 -6.91
N ILE A 59 2.46 4.24 -6.29
CA ILE A 59 1.51 4.26 -5.17
C ILE A 59 0.45 5.32 -5.52
N ALA A 60 -0.79 5.10 -5.09
CA ALA A 60 -1.94 5.93 -5.41
C ALA A 60 -1.67 7.44 -5.25
N ALA A 61 -2.09 8.24 -6.23
CA ALA A 61 -2.15 9.69 -6.11
C ALA A 61 -3.57 10.12 -5.72
N GLY A 62 -3.69 10.75 -4.54
CA GLY A 62 -4.97 11.20 -4.00
C GLY A 62 -5.68 10.18 -3.11
N ASP A 63 -6.70 10.67 -2.42
CA ASP A 63 -7.50 9.99 -1.42
C ASP A 63 -9.00 10.32 -1.57
N MET A 64 -9.81 9.81 -0.64
CA MET A 64 -11.24 10.08 -0.58
C MET A 64 -11.60 11.20 0.43
N TYR A 65 -10.60 11.94 0.95
CA TYR A 65 -10.73 12.87 2.09
C TYR A 65 -10.30 14.30 1.77
N GLY A 66 -10.25 14.66 0.49
CA GLY A 66 -10.09 16.03 0.03
C GLY A 66 -8.94 16.24 -0.94
N VAL A 67 -8.00 15.30 -1.06
CA VAL A 67 -6.93 15.36 -2.06
C VAL A 67 -7.32 14.47 -3.23
N LYS A 68 -7.89 15.03 -4.31
CA LYS A 68 -8.48 14.20 -5.38
C LYS A 68 -7.45 13.41 -6.18
N GLY A 69 -6.24 13.96 -6.36
CA GLY A 69 -5.15 13.33 -7.08
C GLY A 69 -5.54 12.85 -8.48
N ILE A 70 -5.46 11.54 -8.72
CA ILE A 70 -5.76 10.93 -10.03
C ILE A 70 -7.18 11.23 -10.52
N ASP A 71 -8.14 11.54 -9.65
CA ASP A 71 -9.50 11.88 -10.06
C ASP A 71 -9.57 13.18 -10.87
N HIS A 72 -8.59 14.08 -10.75
CA HIS A 72 -8.47 15.23 -11.66
C HIS A 72 -8.17 14.80 -13.09
N LEU A 73 -7.48 13.67 -13.27
CA LEU A 73 -7.14 13.11 -14.57
C LEU A 73 -8.21 12.14 -15.10
N ALA A 74 -9.03 11.56 -14.21
CA ALA A 74 -10.08 10.61 -14.53
C ALA A 74 -11.28 11.26 -15.26
N GLN A 75 -11.04 11.71 -16.49
CA GLN A 75 -12.01 12.34 -17.37
C GLN A 75 -11.99 11.66 -18.76
N PRO A 76 -13.15 11.36 -19.37
CA PRO A 76 -13.21 10.81 -20.72
C PRO A 76 -12.50 11.70 -21.73
N GLY A 77 -11.60 11.12 -22.54
CA GLY A 77 -10.80 11.85 -23.54
C GLY A 77 -9.47 12.39 -22.99
N LEU A 78 -9.38 12.68 -21.69
CA LEU A 78 -8.11 13.05 -21.04
C LEU A 78 -7.27 11.79 -20.79
N LEU A 79 -7.77 10.87 -19.96
CA LEU A 79 -7.04 9.66 -19.57
C LEU A 79 -7.36 8.52 -20.54
N ALA A 80 -6.33 7.98 -21.20
CA ALA A 80 -6.47 6.84 -22.10
C ALA A 80 -6.23 5.50 -21.40
N LYS A 81 -5.29 5.43 -20.46
CA LYS A 81 -4.96 4.22 -19.69
C LYS A 81 -4.27 4.52 -18.37
N VAL A 82 -4.39 3.60 -17.41
CA VAL A 82 -3.75 3.72 -16.08
C VAL A 82 -2.98 2.45 -15.72
N ILE A 83 -1.80 2.64 -15.15
CA ILE A 83 -0.97 1.56 -14.60
C ILE A 83 -0.60 1.97 -13.19
N ALA A 84 -1.13 1.28 -12.18
CA ALA A 84 -1.01 1.72 -10.80
C ALA A 84 -0.61 0.58 -9.86
N GLY A 85 0.18 0.89 -8.84
CA GLY A 85 0.46 -0.05 -7.76
C GLY A 85 -0.69 -0.09 -6.77
N SER A 86 -1.32 1.06 -6.58
CA SER A 86 -2.58 1.19 -5.87
C SER A 86 -3.44 2.32 -6.43
N TYR A 87 -4.74 2.20 -6.21
CA TYR A 87 -5.75 3.23 -6.51
C TYR A 87 -6.23 3.89 -5.21
N PRO A 88 -6.77 5.12 -5.25
CA PRO A 88 -7.47 5.70 -4.11
C PRO A 88 -8.55 4.74 -3.59
N SER A 89 -8.59 4.53 -2.29
CA SER A 89 -9.52 3.60 -1.65
C SER A 89 -10.08 4.18 -0.35
N GLY A 90 -11.20 3.64 0.10
CA GLY A 90 -11.90 4.13 1.28
C GLY A 90 -13.13 3.31 1.65
N PRO A 91 -13.93 3.78 2.61
CA PRO A 91 -15.03 3.02 3.17
C PRO A 91 -16.14 2.82 2.15
N SER A 92 -16.79 1.65 2.22
CA SER A 92 -17.91 1.28 1.34
C SER A 92 -19.14 2.19 1.39
N SER A 93 -19.20 3.09 2.38
CA SER A 93 -20.26 4.09 2.56
C SER A 93 -20.09 5.33 1.68
N MET A 94 -18.91 5.53 1.09
CA MET A 94 -18.63 6.67 0.22
C MET A 94 -18.81 6.32 -1.25
N ALA A 95 -19.02 7.35 -2.08
CA ALA A 95 -19.09 7.16 -3.52
C ALA A 95 -17.71 6.70 -4.05
N PRO A 96 -17.65 5.76 -5.01
CA PRO A 96 -16.39 5.37 -5.62
C PRO A 96 -15.69 6.57 -6.28
N PRO A 97 -14.35 6.71 -6.13
CA PRO A 97 -13.55 7.67 -6.90
C PRO A 97 -13.80 7.57 -8.41
N LEU A 98 -13.64 8.67 -9.14
CA LEU A 98 -13.87 8.72 -10.58
C LEU A 98 -13.02 7.70 -11.33
N ILE A 99 -11.77 7.49 -10.90
CA ILE A 99 -10.92 6.46 -11.51
C ILE A 99 -11.54 5.05 -11.40
N TRP A 100 -12.12 4.71 -10.25
CA TRP A 100 -12.79 3.41 -10.07
C TRP A 100 -14.05 3.30 -10.93
N GLN A 101 -14.78 4.40 -11.13
CA GLN A 101 -15.93 4.42 -12.05
C GLN A 101 -15.45 4.10 -13.48
N MET A 102 -14.41 4.77 -13.97
CA MET A 102 -13.84 4.50 -15.30
C MET A 102 -13.33 3.06 -15.46
N ILE A 103 -12.73 2.47 -14.42
CA ILE A 103 -12.25 1.09 -14.44
C ILE A 103 -13.42 0.11 -14.54
N ASN A 104 -14.43 0.28 -13.68
CA ASN A 104 -15.60 -0.62 -13.61
C ASN A 104 -16.47 -0.53 -14.85
N ASP A 105 -16.61 0.67 -15.41
CA ASP A 105 -17.36 0.91 -16.65
C ASP A 105 -16.59 0.45 -17.90
N ASN A 106 -15.40 -0.17 -17.71
CA ASN A 106 -14.52 -0.62 -18.77
C ASN A 106 -14.14 0.51 -19.76
N ALA A 107 -14.14 1.75 -19.28
CA ALA A 107 -13.95 2.95 -20.10
C ALA A 107 -12.50 3.08 -20.60
N ILE A 108 -11.53 2.70 -19.76
CA ILE A 108 -10.09 2.68 -20.07
C ILE A 108 -9.48 1.34 -19.65
N PRO A 109 -8.41 0.85 -20.31
CA PRO A 109 -7.67 -0.28 -19.77
C PRO A 109 -6.89 0.17 -18.53
N ALA A 110 -6.96 -0.66 -17.49
CA ALA A 110 -6.33 -0.43 -16.21
C ALA A 110 -5.57 -1.67 -15.73
N TRP A 111 -4.34 -1.47 -15.28
CA TRP A 111 -3.52 -2.52 -14.68
C TRP A 111 -3.17 -2.18 -13.23
N ASN A 112 -3.22 -3.21 -12.40
CA ASN A 112 -2.67 -3.18 -11.06
C ASN A 112 -1.47 -4.11 -10.97
N LEU A 113 -0.29 -3.53 -10.76
CA LEU A 113 0.98 -4.25 -10.66
C LEU A 113 1.59 -4.00 -9.28
N PRO A 114 2.54 -4.81 -8.79
CA PRO A 114 3.13 -4.55 -7.47
C PRO A 114 3.86 -3.20 -7.45
N SER A 115 3.68 -2.42 -6.38
CA SER A 115 4.24 -1.07 -6.25
C SER A 115 5.77 -1.06 -6.39
N GLY A 116 6.45 -2.05 -5.79
CA GLY A 116 7.90 -2.19 -5.89
C GLY A 116 8.35 -2.44 -7.33
N ILE A 117 7.65 -3.32 -8.04
CA ILE A 117 7.91 -3.59 -9.46
C ILE A 117 7.72 -2.36 -10.33
N LEU A 118 6.72 -1.51 -10.06
CA LEU A 118 6.59 -0.25 -10.78
C LEU A 118 7.78 0.68 -10.54
N PHE A 119 8.32 0.75 -9.32
CA PHE A 119 9.55 1.50 -9.06
C PHE A 119 10.77 0.87 -9.75
N ASP A 120 10.88 -0.45 -9.77
CA ASP A 120 11.92 -1.14 -10.54
C ASP A 120 11.79 -0.82 -12.04
N MET A 121 10.58 -0.81 -12.61
CA MET A 121 10.37 -0.43 -14.02
C MET A 121 10.85 1.00 -14.31
N HIS A 122 10.68 1.94 -13.38
CA HIS A 122 11.26 3.28 -13.50
C HIS A 122 12.79 3.24 -13.47
N ARG A 123 13.39 2.45 -12.57
CA ARG A 123 14.84 2.24 -12.51
C ARG A 123 15.38 1.65 -13.82
N GLU A 124 14.71 0.65 -14.38
CA GLU A 124 15.10 0.03 -15.64
C GLU A 124 14.95 1.00 -16.81
N ALA A 125 13.87 1.79 -16.87
CA ALA A 125 13.69 2.85 -17.86
C ALA A 125 14.77 3.95 -17.75
N ALA A 126 15.16 4.32 -16.53
CA ALA A 126 16.24 5.28 -16.27
C ALA A 126 17.60 4.79 -16.76
N ALA A 127 17.84 3.48 -16.73
CA ALA A 127 19.07 2.84 -17.17
C ALA A 127 19.02 2.34 -18.63
N HIS A 128 17.94 2.63 -19.37
CA HIS A 128 17.67 2.12 -20.72
C HIS A 128 17.77 0.58 -20.82
N ARG A 129 17.30 -0.10 -19.78
CA ARG A 129 17.21 -1.57 -19.73
C ARG A 129 15.83 -2.01 -20.22
N PRO A 130 15.70 -3.25 -20.72
CA PRO A 130 14.48 -3.68 -21.41
C PRO A 130 13.28 -3.87 -20.47
N GLY A 131 13.50 -4.14 -19.18
CA GLY A 131 12.44 -4.40 -18.22
C GLY A 131 12.94 -5.09 -16.97
N VAL A 132 12.02 -5.35 -16.04
CA VAL A 132 12.28 -6.03 -14.77
C VAL A 132 12.09 -7.53 -14.96
N LEU A 133 13.10 -8.32 -14.62
CA LEU A 133 13.00 -9.78 -14.55
C LEU A 133 12.98 -10.20 -13.07
N THR A 134 11.89 -10.78 -12.60
CA THR A 134 11.69 -11.11 -11.17
C THR A 134 10.80 -12.34 -10.97
N GLN A 135 10.86 -12.94 -9.78
CA GLN A 135 9.90 -13.96 -9.34
C GLN A 135 8.80 -13.40 -8.43
N THR A 136 8.89 -12.12 -8.05
CA THR A 136 7.85 -11.40 -7.32
C THR A 136 6.57 -11.38 -8.15
N GLY A 137 5.46 -11.87 -7.58
CA GLY A 137 4.16 -11.95 -8.26
C GLY A 137 3.86 -13.26 -8.99
N MET A 138 4.80 -14.20 -9.06
CA MET A 138 4.57 -15.53 -9.62
C MET A 138 3.38 -16.23 -8.94
N ASP A 139 2.52 -16.85 -9.74
CA ASP A 139 1.28 -17.54 -9.30
C ASP A 139 0.26 -16.63 -8.57
N THR A 140 0.36 -15.31 -8.73
CA THR A 140 -0.65 -14.34 -8.26
C THR A 140 -1.39 -13.76 -9.47
N TYR A 141 -2.42 -12.94 -9.25
CA TYR A 141 -3.19 -12.33 -10.34
C TYR A 141 -2.34 -11.46 -11.29
N VAL A 142 -1.11 -11.07 -10.90
CA VAL A 142 -0.17 -10.36 -11.80
C VAL A 142 0.59 -11.28 -12.75
N ASP A 143 0.59 -12.60 -12.49
CA ASP A 143 1.10 -13.60 -13.43
C ASP A 143 0.17 -13.67 -14.65
N PRO A 144 0.69 -13.64 -15.90
CA PRO A 144 -0.12 -13.71 -17.11
C PRO A 144 -0.84 -15.07 -17.31
N LEU A 145 -0.49 -16.11 -16.54
CA LEU A 145 -1.29 -17.34 -16.49
C LEU A 145 -2.61 -17.17 -15.71
N LEU A 146 -2.74 -16.07 -14.95
CA LEU A 146 -3.96 -15.64 -14.28
C LEU A 146 -4.51 -14.37 -14.97
N GLN A 147 -4.47 -13.21 -14.30
CA GLN A 147 -5.00 -11.96 -14.86
C GLN A 147 -3.94 -11.05 -15.51
N GLY A 148 -2.63 -11.34 -15.37
CA GLY A 148 -1.57 -10.47 -15.88
C GLY A 148 -1.62 -9.03 -15.32
N GLY A 149 -2.24 -8.85 -14.14
CA GLY A 149 -2.46 -7.55 -13.51
C GLY A 149 -3.61 -6.74 -14.10
N ALA A 150 -4.36 -7.27 -15.09
CA ALA A 150 -5.49 -6.57 -15.67
C ALA A 150 -6.63 -6.42 -14.65
N MET A 151 -7.18 -5.20 -14.55
CA MET A 151 -8.29 -4.87 -13.64
C MET A 151 -9.66 -4.86 -14.32
N ASN A 152 -9.69 -4.92 -15.66
CA ASN A 152 -10.92 -4.99 -16.43
C ASN A 152 -10.68 -5.68 -17.79
N GLU A 153 -11.77 -5.93 -18.51
CA GLU A 153 -11.75 -6.65 -19.79
C GLU A 153 -10.91 -5.93 -20.86
N LYS A 154 -10.91 -4.59 -20.87
CA LYS A 154 -10.14 -3.80 -21.84
C LYS A 154 -8.64 -3.96 -21.62
N ALA A 155 -8.18 -4.03 -20.37
CA ALA A 155 -6.79 -4.34 -20.05
C ALA A 155 -6.45 -5.80 -20.36
N ALA A 156 -7.36 -6.75 -20.12
CA ALA A 156 -7.13 -8.17 -20.36
C ALA A 156 -6.84 -8.53 -21.83
N GLN A 157 -7.14 -7.62 -22.77
CA GLN A 157 -6.82 -7.78 -24.20
C GLN A 157 -5.34 -7.53 -24.53
N GLN A 158 -4.56 -7.02 -23.57
CA GLN A 158 -3.15 -6.67 -23.74
C GLN A 158 -2.35 -7.15 -22.52
N SER A 159 -1.28 -7.89 -22.75
CA SER A 159 -0.40 -8.27 -21.64
C SER A 159 0.63 -7.18 -21.35
N LEU A 160 0.83 -6.86 -20.07
CA LEU A 160 1.95 -6.06 -19.58
C LEU A 160 2.97 -6.90 -18.80
N VAL A 161 2.78 -8.22 -18.76
CA VAL A 161 3.63 -9.14 -18.03
C VAL A 161 3.85 -10.38 -18.88
N GLU A 162 5.08 -10.82 -19.02
CA GLU A 162 5.41 -12.06 -19.71
C GLU A 162 5.94 -13.07 -18.70
N ARG A 163 5.56 -14.35 -18.83
CA ARG A 163 6.21 -15.43 -18.10
C ARG A 163 7.28 -16.02 -19.02
N VAL A 164 8.53 -15.96 -18.58
CA VAL A 164 9.69 -16.39 -19.35
C VAL A 164 10.49 -17.43 -18.58
N ARG A 165 11.11 -18.36 -19.30
CA ARG A 165 12.07 -19.28 -18.71
C ARG A 165 13.47 -18.68 -18.81
N PHE A 166 14.11 -18.47 -17.67
CA PHE A 166 15.43 -17.87 -17.58
C PHE A 166 16.25 -18.54 -16.47
N ALA A 167 17.55 -18.77 -16.73
CA ALA A 167 18.46 -19.42 -15.77
C ALA A 167 17.90 -20.73 -15.15
N ASN A 168 17.23 -21.56 -15.96
CA ASN A 168 16.57 -22.82 -15.58
C ASN A 168 15.33 -22.72 -14.69
N ASP A 169 14.81 -21.52 -14.43
CA ASP A 169 13.59 -21.30 -13.65
C ASP A 169 12.58 -20.44 -14.42
N ASP A 170 11.36 -20.33 -13.91
CA ASP A 170 10.33 -19.42 -14.42
C ASP A 170 10.42 -18.06 -13.74
N TRP A 171 10.27 -17.01 -14.54
CA TRP A 171 10.34 -15.62 -14.13
C TRP A 171 9.20 -14.82 -14.77
N LEU A 172 8.79 -13.74 -14.13
CA LEU A 172 7.99 -12.70 -14.74
C LEU A 172 8.91 -11.62 -15.31
N PHE A 173 8.63 -11.20 -16.53
CA PHE A 173 9.25 -10.08 -17.21
C PHE A 173 8.23 -8.95 -17.37
N PHE A 174 8.53 -7.80 -16.77
CA PHE A 174 7.75 -6.56 -16.87
C PHE A 174 8.51 -5.59 -17.77
N PRO A 175 8.04 -5.31 -19.00
CA PRO A 175 8.74 -4.43 -19.92
C PRO A 175 8.82 -3.00 -19.38
N SER A 176 9.94 -2.32 -19.59
CA SER A 176 10.08 -0.92 -19.17
C SER A 176 9.09 -0.03 -19.91
N ILE A 177 8.44 0.85 -19.15
CA ILE A 177 7.58 1.91 -19.69
C ILE A 177 8.32 3.22 -19.48
N VAL A 178 8.58 3.94 -20.57
CA VAL A 178 9.31 5.20 -20.54
C VAL A 178 8.33 6.36 -20.30
N PRO A 179 8.34 7.01 -19.12
CA PRO A 179 7.57 8.23 -18.89
C PRO A 179 8.22 9.44 -19.60
N GLN A 180 7.39 10.34 -20.13
CA GLN A 180 7.83 11.63 -20.70
C GLN A 180 7.68 12.80 -19.71
N VAL A 181 6.83 12.64 -18.71
CA VAL A 181 6.62 13.67 -17.67
C VAL A 181 6.66 13.03 -16.29
N ALA A 182 7.41 13.62 -15.37
CA ALA A 182 7.35 13.30 -13.94
C ALA A 182 6.74 14.49 -13.20
N ILE A 183 5.65 14.24 -12.49
CA ILE A 183 5.04 15.21 -11.57
C ILE A 183 5.36 14.75 -10.15
N ILE A 184 6.22 15.52 -9.49
CA ILE A 184 6.74 15.20 -8.15
C ILE A 184 6.40 16.32 -7.17
N ARG A 185 6.58 16.04 -5.88
CA ARG A 185 6.36 17.03 -4.81
C ARG A 185 7.49 16.99 -3.79
N ALA A 186 7.84 18.15 -3.25
CA ALA A 186 8.75 18.29 -2.11
C ALA A 186 8.26 19.39 -1.15
N THR A 187 8.94 19.56 -0.02
CA THR A 187 8.63 20.68 0.91
C THR A 187 9.21 21.99 0.37
N THR A 188 10.49 22.00 0.02
CA THR A 188 11.21 23.23 -0.37
C THR A 188 12.05 22.99 -1.62
N ALA A 189 12.04 23.95 -2.54
CA ALA A 189 13.03 24.06 -3.62
C ALA A 189 13.97 25.24 -3.38
N ASP A 190 15.24 25.16 -3.76
CA ASP A 190 16.05 26.36 -3.99
C ASP A 190 15.86 26.92 -5.41
N GLU A 191 16.37 28.13 -5.69
CA GLU A 191 16.34 28.75 -7.02
C GLU A 191 17.03 27.92 -8.12
N ARG A 192 17.87 26.94 -7.74
CA ARG A 192 18.53 26.01 -8.66
C ARG A 192 17.79 24.67 -8.78
N GLY A 193 16.63 24.52 -8.15
CA GLY A 193 15.77 23.34 -8.21
C GLY A 193 16.15 22.19 -7.27
N ASN A 194 17.12 22.36 -6.37
CA ASN A 194 17.40 21.33 -5.37
C ASN A 194 16.19 21.20 -4.43
N LEU A 195 15.74 19.97 -4.18
CA LEU A 195 14.55 19.71 -3.38
C LEU A 195 14.87 19.05 -2.04
N THR A 196 14.28 19.57 -0.96
CA THR A 196 14.29 18.98 0.39
C THR A 196 12.87 18.63 0.85
N TYR A 197 12.78 17.64 1.75
CA TYR A 197 11.55 16.96 2.15
C TYR A 197 11.32 17.08 3.66
N GLU A 198 11.79 18.18 4.25
CA GLU A 198 11.89 18.35 5.70
C GLU A 198 10.54 18.32 6.43
N HIS A 199 9.42 18.57 5.75
CA HIS A 199 8.09 18.43 6.35
C HIS A 199 7.32 17.22 5.83
N GLU A 200 7.82 16.46 4.85
CA GLU A 200 7.09 15.32 4.30
C GLU A 200 7.16 14.11 5.26
N GLY A 201 6.11 13.28 5.29
CA GLY A 201 6.08 12.08 6.15
C GLY A 201 6.83 10.86 5.60
N ALA A 202 7.37 10.96 4.39
CA ALA A 202 8.23 9.97 3.75
C ALA A 202 8.92 10.58 2.52
N TYR A 203 9.96 9.91 1.99
CA TYR A 203 10.60 10.30 0.74
C TYR A 203 9.90 9.75 -0.51
N LEU A 204 9.23 8.59 -0.42
CA LEU A 204 8.63 7.87 -1.54
C LEU A 204 9.66 7.53 -2.65
N GLY A 205 9.29 7.57 -3.93
CA GLY A 205 10.20 7.29 -5.07
C GLY A 205 10.31 8.39 -6.15
N PRO A 206 10.25 9.70 -5.83
CA PRO A 206 10.34 10.76 -6.83
C PRO A 206 11.69 10.81 -7.54
N LEU A 207 12.77 10.30 -6.93
CA LEU A 207 14.10 10.27 -7.53
C LEU A 207 14.15 9.30 -8.72
N GLU A 208 13.62 8.10 -8.56
CA GLU A 208 13.53 7.07 -9.58
C GLU A 208 12.65 7.55 -10.74
N GLN A 209 11.52 8.19 -10.42
CA GLN A 209 10.62 8.78 -11.42
C GLN A 209 11.27 9.93 -12.18
N ALA A 210 11.89 10.89 -11.48
CA ALA A 210 12.57 12.03 -12.10
C ALA A 210 13.76 11.58 -12.97
N THR A 211 14.54 10.61 -12.50
CA THR A 211 15.69 10.08 -13.25
C THR A 211 15.25 9.32 -14.50
N ALA A 212 14.17 8.52 -14.40
CA ALA A 212 13.59 7.82 -15.54
C ALA A 212 13.17 8.81 -16.64
N VAL A 213 12.50 9.89 -16.27
CA VAL A 213 12.06 10.91 -17.22
C VAL A 213 13.25 11.70 -17.79
N ARG A 214 14.17 12.16 -16.93
CA ARG A 214 15.33 12.96 -17.34
C ARG A 214 16.20 12.23 -18.36
N ASN A 215 16.54 10.97 -18.08
CA ASN A 215 17.43 10.19 -18.95
C ASN A 215 16.79 9.86 -20.29
N ASN A 216 15.46 9.91 -20.38
CA ASN A 216 14.71 9.71 -21.62
C ASN A 216 14.25 11.04 -22.27
N GLY A 217 14.84 12.17 -21.86
CA GLY A 217 14.63 13.48 -22.50
C GLY A 217 13.27 14.12 -22.21
N GLY A 218 12.55 13.65 -21.20
CA GLY A 218 11.29 14.24 -20.74
C GLY A 218 11.47 15.42 -19.79
N ILE A 219 10.37 15.86 -19.18
CA ILE A 219 10.33 17.01 -18.28
C ILE A 219 9.89 16.66 -16.86
N ILE A 220 10.49 17.32 -15.87
CA ILE A 220 10.21 17.13 -14.45
C ILE A 220 9.58 18.41 -13.89
N ILE A 221 8.37 18.27 -13.37
CA ILE A 221 7.59 19.34 -12.73
C ILE A 221 7.53 19.04 -11.24
N ALA A 222 8.12 19.92 -10.42
CA ALA A 222 8.14 19.80 -8.98
C ALA A 222 7.18 20.79 -8.31
N GLN A 223 6.14 20.28 -7.66
CA GLN A 223 5.32 21.07 -6.75
C GLN A 223 6.04 21.22 -5.40
N VAL A 224 6.12 22.44 -4.87
CA VAL A 224 6.74 22.70 -3.56
C VAL A 224 5.92 23.65 -2.72
N LYS A 225 6.05 23.57 -1.39
CA LYS A 225 5.42 24.53 -0.48
C LYS A 225 6.03 25.91 -0.59
N ARG A 226 7.35 25.98 -0.78
CA ARG A 226 8.11 27.23 -0.82
C ARG A 226 9.36 27.14 -1.68
N GLN A 227 9.85 28.30 -2.11
CA GLN A 227 11.15 28.45 -2.76
C GLN A 227 12.08 29.31 -1.90
N VAL A 228 13.37 28.98 -1.87
CA VAL A 228 14.42 29.67 -1.12
C VAL A 228 15.62 30.01 -2.01
N ALA A 229 16.51 30.89 -1.53
CA ALA A 229 17.69 31.31 -2.27
C ALA A 229 18.63 30.13 -2.59
N ALA A 230 19.31 30.20 -3.75
CA ALA A 230 20.29 29.18 -4.11
C ALA A 230 21.38 28.97 -3.03
N GLY A 231 21.64 27.70 -2.67
CA GLY A 231 22.67 27.35 -1.71
C GLY A 231 22.27 27.45 -0.23
N SER A 232 21.00 27.77 0.07
CA SER A 232 20.51 27.77 1.46
C SER A 232 20.16 26.38 2.00
N LEU A 233 19.98 25.39 1.13
CA LEU A 233 19.65 24.02 1.51
C LEU A 233 20.90 23.25 1.90
N LYS A 234 20.83 22.44 2.97
CA LYS A 234 21.96 21.60 3.38
C LYS A 234 22.19 20.52 2.32
N PRO A 235 23.39 20.38 1.75
CA PRO A 235 23.61 19.46 0.62
C PRO A 235 23.28 17.99 0.91
N LYS A 236 23.47 17.53 2.16
CA LYS A 236 23.12 16.16 2.57
C LYS A 236 21.62 15.92 2.74
N GLU A 237 20.82 16.98 2.83
CA GLU A 237 19.36 16.91 2.94
C GLU A 237 18.68 17.01 1.57
N VAL A 238 19.39 17.46 0.53
CA VAL A 238 18.88 17.49 -0.85
C VAL A 238 18.60 16.07 -1.33
N ARG A 239 17.33 15.78 -1.64
CA ARG A 239 16.88 14.46 -2.12
C ARG A 239 16.83 14.40 -3.63
N ILE A 240 16.34 15.46 -4.27
CA ILE A 240 16.32 15.59 -5.72
C ILE A 240 17.28 16.72 -6.11
N PRO A 241 18.41 16.41 -6.76
CA PRO A 241 19.31 17.43 -7.26
C PRO A 241 18.63 18.28 -8.33
N GLY A 242 18.85 19.59 -8.29
CA GLY A 242 18.19 20.53 -9.20
C GLY A 242 18.52 20.35 -10.68
N VAL A 243 19.59 19.61 -11.01
CA VAL A 243 19.89 19.20 -12.39
C VAL A 243 18.80 18.29 -12.99
N LEU A 244 18.00 17.65 -12.14
CA LEU A 244 16.87 16.82 -12.58
C LEU A 244 15.58 17.63 -12.78
N VAL A 245 15.45 18.84 -12.25
CA VAL A 245 14.18 19.58 -12.20
C VAL A 245 14.13 20.63 -13.31
N ASP A 246 13.05 20.62 -14.12
CA ASP A 246 12.85 21.62 -15.19
C ASP A 246 11.97 22.78 -14.74
N TYR A 247 10.93 22.49 -13.94
CA TYR A 247 9.93 23.47 -13.54
C TYR A 247 9.56 23.34 -12.06
N ILE A 248 9.38 24.48 -11.39
CA ILE A 248 8.88 24.56 -10.02
C ILE A 248 7.49 25.19 -10.02
N VAL A 249 6.56 24.57 -9.30
CA VAL A 249 5.22 25.11 -9.02
C VAL A 249 5.08 25.31 -7.52
N ILE A 250 4.80 26.55 -7.08
CA ILE A 250 4.66 26.86 -5.65
C ILE A 250 3.20 26.67 -5.22
N ALA A 251 2.97 25.79 -4.25
CA ALA A 251 1.67 25.49 -3.64
C ALA A 251 1.77 25.63 -2.10
N PRO A 252 1.61 26.85 -1.55
CA PRO A 252 1.86 27.12 -0.14
C PRO A 252 0.90 26.37 0.80
N GLU A 253 -0.30 26.05 0.30
CA GLU A 253 -1.36 25.35 1.04
C GLU A 253 -1.20 23.83 1.02
N GLN A 254 -0.13 23.27 0.44
CA GLN A 254 0.05 21.82 0.43
C GLN A 254 0.09 21.27 1.87
N THR A 255 -0.74 20.27 2.14
CA THR A 255 -0.84 19.57 3.42
C THR A 255 0.22 18.48 3.51
N GLN A 256 0.71 18.17 4.71
CA GLN A 256 1.74 17.14 4.92
C GLN A 256 1.29 15.74 4.45
N THR A 257 0.07 15.35 4.80
CA THR A 257 -0.56 14.09 4.38
C THR A 257 -2.09 14.21 4.49
N THR A 258 -2.82 13.13 4.20
CA THR A 258 -4.29 13.07 4.29
C THR A 258 -4.79 13.56 5.65
N GLN A 259 -5.70 14.53 5.62
CA GLN A 259 -6.29 15.17 6.81
C GLN A 259 -5.28 15.78 7.81
N THR A 260 -4.05 16.08 7.37
CA THR A 260 -3.00 16.66 8.24
C THR A 260 -2.37 17.87 7.58
N GLN A 261 -2.66 19.07 8.10
CA GLN A 261 -1.98 20.29 7.64
C GLN A 261 -0.47 20.17 7.86
N TYR A 262 -0.07 19.95 9.11
CA TYR A 262 1.32 19.75 9.51
C TYR A 262 1.41 19.20 10.95
N GLU A 263 2.21 18.16 11.15
CA GLU A 263 2.57 17.55 12.43
C GLU A 263 4.09 17.25 12.43
N PRO A 264 4.90 17.96 13.23
CA PRO A 264 6.36 17.81 13.23
C PRO A 264 6.85 16.43 13.70
N ALA A 265 6.02 15.67 14.42
CA ALA A 265 6.38 14.31 14.81
C ALA A 265 6.33 13.31 13.64
N ILE A 266 5.61 13.64 12.56
CA ILE A 266 5.56 12.86 11.31
C ILE A 266 6.82 13.08 10.48
N SER A 267 7.38 14.31 10.47
CA SER A 267 8.63 14.60 9.77
C SER A 267 9.89 14.23 10.56
N GLY A 268 9.74 13.81 11.82
CA GLY A 268 10.85 13.46 12.71
C GLY A 268 11.56 14.69 13.30
N GLU A 269 10.96 15.88 13.24
CA GLU A 269 11.52 17.10 13.84
C GLU A 269 11.39 17.10 15.37
N ILE A 270 10.35 16.42 15.89
CA ILE A 270 10.16 16.19 17.32
C ILE A 270 9.73 14.75 17.57
N SER A 271 9.84 14.31 18.82
CA SER A 271 9.22 13.07 19.30
C SER A 271 8.07 13.39 20.25
N ARG A 272 6.92 12.76 20.03
CA ARG A 272 5.79 12.80 20.96
C ARG A 272 6.05 11.88 22.16
N PRO A 273 5.59 12.24 23.37
CA PRO A 273 5.58 11.29 24.47
C PRO A 273 4.67 10.11 24.14
N LEU A 274 5.08 8.90 24.54
CA LEU A 274 4.36 7.65 24.25
C LEU A 274 2.93 7.66 24.82
N SER A 275 2.70 8.37 25.92
CA SER A 275 1.37 8.57 26.52
C SER A 275 0.40 9.37 25.65
N ALA A 276 0.87 10.02 24.58
CA ALA A 276 0.01 10.76 23.66
C ALA A 276 -0.70 9.86 22.63
N PHE A 277 -0.33 8.58 22.53
CA PHE A 277 -0.96 7.62 21.62
C PHE A 277 -2.08 6.87 22.36
N ARG A 278 -3.24 6.77 21.71
CA ARG A 278 -4.39 6.05 22.25
C ARG A 278 -4.21 4.54 22.06
N TYR A 279 -4.59 3.79 23.08
CA TYR A 279 -4.69 2.33 23.01
C TYR A 279 -5.97 1.89 22.29
N MET A 280 -6.02 0.62 21.90
CA MET A 280 -7.23 0.05 21.32
C MET A 280 -8.34 -0.06 22.37
N GLU A 281 -9.57 0.27 21.97
CA GLU A 281 -10.74 -0.04 22.77
C GLU A 281 -10.92 -1.56 22.93
N HIS A 282 -11.56 -1.98 24.02
CA HIS A 282 -11.91 -3.38 24.24
C HIS A 282 -12.87 -3.86 23.16
N GLY A 283 -12.58 -5.02 22.59
CA GLY A 283 -13.47 -5.65 21.62
C GLY A 283 -12.78 -6.73 20.80
N PRO A 284 -13.53 -7.39 19.91
CA PRO A 284 -13.01 -8.47 19.07
C PRO A 284 -11.79 -8.09 18.22
N ALA A 285 -11.70 -6.83 17.75
CA ALA A 285 -10.53 -6.38 17.01
C ALA A 285 -9.26 -6.36 17.87
N ARG A 286 -9.39 -6.01 19.16
CA ARG A 286 -8.29 -6.01 20.13
C ARG A 286 -7.83 -7.43 20.44
N VAL A 287 -8.74 -8.42 20.51
CA VAL A 287 -8.39 -9.84 20.66
C VAL A 287 -7.44 -10.30 19.56
N ILE A 288 -7.78 -9.99 18.31
CA ILE A 288 -6.94 -10.32 17.15
C ILE A 288 -5.56 -9.68 17.30
N ALA A 289 -5.50 -8.37 17.57
CA ALA A 289 -4.23 -7.67 17.73
C ALA A 289 -3.38 -8.20 18.90
N GLN A 290 -4.01 -8.59 20.01
CA GLN A 290 -3.32 -9.21 21.15
C GLN A 290 -2.74 -10.58 20.81
N ARG A 291 -3.50 -11.41 20.07
CA ARG A 291 -3.00 -12.71 19.63
C ARG A 291 -1.86 -12.56 18.62
N VAL A 292 -1.95 -11.63 17.68
CA VAL A 292 -0.86 -11.33 16.74
C VAL A 292 0.38 -10.84 17.49
N ALA A 293 0.23 -9.99 18.50
CA ALA A 293 1.34 -9.45 19.30
C ALA A 293 2.17 -10.53 20.04
N GLN A 294 1.61 -11.73 20.27
CA GLN A 294 2.36 -12.85 20.85
C GLN A 294 3.33 -13.52 19.90
N GLU A 295 3.13 -13.38 18.59
CA GLU A 295 4.03 -13.95 17.59
C GLU A 295 5.32 -13.13 17.42
N LEU A 296 5.37 -11.94 18.02
CA LEU A 296 6.47 -10.99 17.94
C LEU A 296 7.54 -11.28 18.99
N GLN A 297 8.80 -11.32 18.55
CA GLN A 297 9.98 -11.50 19.37
C GLN A 297 10.80 -10.21 19.43
N SER A 298 11.51 -9.98 20.53
CA SER A 298 12.39 -8.82 20.65
C SER A 298 13.51 -8.89 19.62
N GLY A 299 13.71 -7.80 18.87
CA GLY A 299 14.65 -7.70 17.76
C GLY A 299 14.03 -7.90 16.38
N ASP A 300 12.76 -8.33 16.29
CA ASP A 300 12.11 -8.53 15.00
C ASP A 300 12.01 -7.21 14.21
N ALA A 301 12.37 -7.27 12.93
CA ALA A 301 12.03 -6.28 11.92
C ALA A 301 10.70 -6.67 11.28
N VAL A 302 9.64 -5.89 11.55
CA VAL A 302 8.26 -6.26 11.25
C VAL A 302 7.63 -5.29 10.26
N ASN A 303 7.34 -5.77 9.05
CA ASN A 303 6.49 -5.02 8.14
C ASN A 303 5.02 -5.10 8.58
N ILE A 304 4.32 -3.96 8.49
CA ILE A 304 2.90 -3.87 8.86
C ILE A 304 2.10 -3.34 7.67
N GLY A 305 1.03 -4.05 7.32
CA GLY A 305 0.03 -3.62 6.37
C GLY A 305 -1.17 -2.92 7.03
N PHE A 306 -1.92 -2.19 6.21
CA PHE A 306 -3.17 -1.54 6.63
C PHE A 306 -4.21 -2.54 7.14
N GLY A 307 -5.13 -2.07 7.98
CA GLY A 307 -6.23 -2.84 8.56
C GLY A 307 -5.98 -3.21 10.02
N ILE A 308 -6.39 -4.40 10.45
CA ILE A 308 -6.36 -4.74 11.87
C ILE A 308 -4.93 -4.83 12.42
N SER A 309 -4.00 -5.33 11.61
CA SER A 309 -2.55 -5.41 11.90
C SER A 309 -1.94 -4.06 12.26
N ALA A 310 -2.46 -2.96 11.71
CA ALA A 310 -1.99 -1.60 12.00
C ALA A 310 -2.11 -1.23 13.49
N ASN A 311 -2.96 -1.93 14.25
CA ASN A 311 -3.17 -1.68 15.66
C ASN A 311 -2.25 -2.50 16.59
N VAL A 312 -1.53 -3.50 16.09
CA VAL A 312 -0.60 -4.32 16.89
C VAL A 312 0.45 -3.47 17.62
N PRO A 313 1.02 -2.39 17.02
CA PRO A 313 1.89 -1.47 17.76
C PRO A 313 1.26 -0.87 19.02
N ARG A 314 -0.06 -0.67 19.05
CA ARG A 314 -0.78 -0.15 20.23
C ARG A 314 -0.83 -1.16 21.37
N ILE A 315 -0.86 -2.46 21.05
CA ILE A 315 -0.78 -3.53 22.06
C ILE A 315 0.61 -3.54 22.71
N LEU A 316 1.68 -3.46 21.91
CA LEU A 316 3.04 -3.40 22.46
C LEU A 316 3.25 -2.14 23.30
N LEU A 317 2.70 -1.00 22.85
CA LEU A 317 2.73 0.25 23.62
C LEU A 317 2.05 0.09 24.99
N GLU A 318 0.83 -0.45 25.03
CA GLU A 318 0.07 -0.70 26.26
C GLU A 318 0.82 -1.65 27.22
N GLN A 319 1.51 -2.64 26.67
CA GLN A 319 2.30 -3.62 27.42
C GLN A 319 3.68 -3.09 27.88
N GLY A 320 4.03 -1.84 27.58
CA GLY A 320 5.36 -1.28 27.90
C GLY A 320 6.50 -1.87 27.07
N ARG A 321 6.17 -2.44 25.90
CA ARG A 321 7.06 -3.15 24.97
C ARG A 321 7.38 -2.34 23.70
N HIS A 322 7.22 -1.02 23.77
CA HIS A 322 7.62 -0.15 22.65
C HIS A 322 9.13 -0.24 22.44
N GLY A 323 9.55 -0.47 21.20
CA GLY A 323 10.95 -0.68 20.85
C GLY A 323 11.42 -2.14 20.93
N ASP A 324 10.57 -3.08 21.37
CA ASP A 324 10.89 -4.51 21.30
C ASP A 324 11.10 -4.95 19.84
N VAL A 325 10.34 -4.37 18.90
CA VAL A 325 10.42 -4.64 17.47
C VAL A 325 10.55 -3.35 16.67
N THR A 326 11.12 -3.44 15.48
CA THR A 326 11.24 -2.31 14.55
C THR A 326 10.15 -2.41 13.48
N TRP A 327 9.24 -1.44 13.45
CA TRP A 327 8.17 -1.38 12.46
C TRP A 327 8.67 -0.88 11.10
N LEU A 328 8.21 -1.48 10.01
CA LEU A 328 8.61 -1.16 8.65
C LEU A 328 7.39 -0.82 7.79
N LEU A 329 7.30 0.42 7.32
CA LEU A 329 6.28 0.85 6.35
C LEU A 329 6.87 0.93 4.94
N GLU A 330 6.11 0.51 3.94
CA GLU A 330 6.50 0.52 2.52
C GLU A 330 6.69 1.94 1.95
N GLN A 331 6.02 2.93 2.54
CA GLN A 331 6.21 4.33 2.18
C GLN A 331 7.58 4.85 2.63
N GLY A 332 8.20 4.21 3.64
CA GLY A 332 9.60 4.44 3.98
C GLY A 332 9.93 4.64 5.45
N ALA A 333 8.94 4.90 6.31
CA ALA A 333 9.20 5.09 7.73
C ALA A 333 9.64 3.77 8.39
N ILE A 334 10.67 3.87 9.25
CA ILE A 334 11.25 2.76 10.02
C ILE A 334 11.21 3.13 11.51
N GLY A 335 10.73 2.22 12.35
CA GLY A 335 10.60 2.41 13.79
C GLY A 335 9.44 3.34 14.17
N GLY A 336 9.51 3.85 15.41
CA GLY A 336 8.50 4.77 15.93
C GLY A 336 7.11 4.15 16.14
N VAL A 337 6.06 4.94 15.94
CA VAL A 337 4.67 4.53 16.13
C VAL A 337 3.90 4.79 14.83
N PRO A 338 3.61 3.72 14.03
CA PRO A 338 2.78 3.85 12.84
C PRO A 338 1.46 4.56 13.14
N LEU A 339 1.08 5.50 12.28
CA LEU A 339 -0.22 6.16 12.38
C LEU A 339 -1.32 5.21 11.94
N LEU A 340 -2.57 5.56 12.23
CA LEU A 340 -3.73 4.73 11.91
C LEU A 340 -4.58 5.41 10.83
N GLU A 341 -5.61 4.69 10.38
CA GLU A 341 -6.60 5.20 9.44
C GLU A 341 -5.91 5.75 8.18
N PHE A 342 -6.35 6.90 7.69
CA PHE A 342 -5.89 7.44 6.42
C PHE A 342 -4.47 8.02 6.46
N GLN A 343 -3.86 8.06 7.65
CA GLN A 343 -2.48 8.49 7.86
C GLN A 343 -1.50 7.31 7.96
N PHE A 344 -1.95 6.06 7.85
CA PHE A 344 -1.14 4.84 8.08
C PHE A 344 0.17 4.78 7.29
N GLY A 345 0.26 5.42 6.12
CA GLY A 345 1.50 5.52 5.36
C GLY A 345 2.61 6.37 6.03
N CYS A 346 2.33 6.96 7.19
CA CYS A 346 3.26 7.72 8.01
C CYS A 346 3.44 7.07 9.39
N ALA A 347 4.54 7.40 10.06
CA ALA A 347 4.75 7.10 11.47
C ALA A 347 5.06 8.38 12.24
N SER A 348 4.65 8.43 13.51
CA SER A 348 5.18 9.42 14.45
C SER A 348 6.44 8.87 15.08
N ASN A 349 7.42 9.74 15.35
CA ASN A 349 8.66 9.37 16.04
C ASN A 349 9.46 8.31 15.27
N ALA A 350 9.42 8.33 13.93
CA ALA A 350 10.21 7.41 13.11
C ALA A 350 11.70 7.57 13.43
N GLU A 351 12.42 6.45 13.45
CA GLU A 351 13.86 6.40 13.72
C GLU A 351 14.67 6.65 12.45
N ALA A 352 14.12 6.28 11.30
CA ALA A 352 14.69 6.54 9.99
C ALA A 352 13.62 6.62 8.89
N PHE A 353 14.00 7.22 7.77
CA PHE A 353 13.24 7.20 6.53
C PHE A 353 14.11 6.62 5.41
N LEU A 354 13.65 5.51 4.82
CA LEU A 354 14.22 4.93 3.61
C LEU A 354 13.26 5.23 2.44
N PRO A 355 13.73 5.67 1.26
CA PRO A 355 12.81 5.90 0.15
C PRO A 355 12.15 4.58 -0.30
N SER A 356 10.91 4.67 -0.78
CA SER A 356 10.08 3.51 -1.10
C SER A 356 10.75 2.50 -2.05
N PRO A 357 11.45 2.90 -3.12
CA PRO A 357 12.09 1.94 -4.03
C PRO A 357 13.12 1.04 -3.33
N GLN A 358 13.93 1.60 -2.44
CA GLN A 358 14.90 0.83 -1.65
C GLN A 358 14.21 -0.01 -0.58
N GLN A 359 13.15 0.51 0.04
CA GLN A 359 12.33 -0.26 0.99
C GLN A 359 11.66 -1.46 0.30
N PHE A 360 11.15 -1.30 -0.92
CA PHE A 360 10.61 -2.38 -1.72
C PHE A 360 11.67 -3.38 -2.13
N THR A 361 12.88 -2.94 -2.50
CA THR A 361 14.01 -3.85 -2.75
C THR A 361 14.30 -4.70 -1.51
N TYR A 362 14.26 -4.11 -0.32
CA TYR A 362 14.43 -4.83 0.95
C TYR A 362 13.32 -5.86 1.19
N PHE A 363 12.07 -5.51 0.88
CA PHE A 363 10.92 -6.41 1.02
C PHE A 363 10.91 -7.56 0.01
N GLN A 364 11.15 -7.25 -1.27
CA GLN A 364 11.31 -8.24 -2.33
C GLN A 364 12.49 -9.17 -2.04
N GLY A 365 13.50 -8.74 -1.28
CA GLY A 365 14.60 -9.59 -0.82
C GLY A 365 14.26 -10.50 0.38
N GLY A 366 13.12 -10.32 1.03
CA GLY A 366 12.75 -11.09 2.24
C GLY A 366 13.70 -10.85 3.42
N GLY A 367 14.30 -9.65 3.52
CA GLY A 367 15.33 -9.33 4.50
C GLY A 367 14.81 -8.97 5.91
N PHE A 368 13.50 -9.01 6.12
CA PHE A 368 12.81 -8.74 7.37
C PHE A 368 12.30 -10.04 8.01
N ASP A 369 11.95 -10.01 9.29
CA ASP A 369 11.66 -11.24 10.06
C ASP A 369 10.21 -11.72 9.89
N LEU A 370 9.27 -10.77 9.80
CA LEU A 370 7.84 -11.05 9.77
C LEU A 370 7.06 -9.94 9.05
N THR A 371 5.98 -10.30 8.36
CA THR A 371 4.97 -9.34 7.91
C THR A 371 3.60 -9.60 8.52
N LEU A 372 2.90 -8.53 8.89
CA LEU A 372 1.55 -8.53 9.42
C LEU A 372 0.60 -7.94 8.37
N MET A 373 -0.30 -8.74 7.81
CA MET A 373 -1.17 -8.37 6.70
C MET A 373 -2.64 -8.61 6.99
N SER A 374 -3.53 -7.87 6.33
CA SER A 374 -4.98 -8.14 6.38
C SER A 374 -5.41 -9.04 5.22
N PHE A 375 -6.64 -9.57 5.26
CA PHE A 375 -7.23 -10.36 4.17
C PHE A 375 -8.71 -10.04 3.94
N LEU A 376 -9.14 -10.09 2.66
CA LEU A 376 -10.56 -10.10 2.28
C LEU A 376 -11.10 -11.53 2.18
N GLN A 377 -10.34 -12.43 1.55
CA GLN A 377 -10.68 -13.85 1.44
C GLN A 377 -9.44 -14.72 1.64
N ILE A 378 -9.66 -15.94 2.12
CA ILE A 378 -8.68 -17.02 2.20
C ILE A 378 -9.24 -18.21 1.42
N GLY A 379 -8.47 -18.74 0.48
CA GLY A 379 -8.83 -19.89 -0.35
C GLY A 379 -8.54 -21.21 0.33
N ALA A 380 -9.12 -22.31 -0.18
CA ALA A 380 -8.87 -23.66 0.31
C ALA A 380 -7.39 -24.07 0.27
N ASP A 381 -6.62 -23.51 -0.65
CA ASP A 381 -5.18 -23.75 -0.81
C ASP A 381 -4.30 -22.75 -0.02
N GLY A 382 -4.90 -21.93 0.85
CA GLY A 382 -4.23 -20.89 1.63
C GLY A 382 -3.96 -19.59 0.88
N SER A 383 -4.36 -19.48 -0.39
CA SER A 383 -4.21 -18.23 -1.13
C SER A 383 -5.03 -17.10 -0.51
N VAL A 384 -4.53 -15.87 -0.60
CA VAL A 384 -5.20 -14.69 -0.02
C VAL A 384 -5.57 -13.69 -1.11
N ASN A 385 -6.79 -13.17 -1.01
CA ASN A 385 -7.24 -12.01 -1.77
C ASN A 385 -7.26 -10.76 -0.88
N VAL A 386 -6.63 -9.70 -1.35
CA VAL A 386 -6.86 -8.33 -0.86
C VAL A 386 -7.18 -7.34 -1.98
N SER A 387 -6.95 -7.70 -3.24
CA SER A 387 -6.93 -6.75 -4.35
C SER A 387 -8.26 -6.60 -5.10
N HIS A 388 -9.25 -7.47 -4.86
CA HIS A 388 -10.52 -7.38 -5.59
C HIS A 388 -11.74 -7.78 -4.77
N LEU A 389 -12.72 -6.88 -4.73
CA LEU A 389 -14.05 -7.14 -4.18
C LEU A 389 -15.12 -6.66 -5.19
N PRO A 390 -15.68 -7.56 -6.03
CA PRO A 390 -16.56 -7.18 -7.14
C PRO A 390 -17.75 -6.29 -6.72
N ALA A 391 -18.34 -6.55 -5.55
CA ALA A 391 -19.49 -5.81 -5.06
C ALA A 391 -19.16 -4.37 -4.66
N ARG A 392 -17.90 -4.08 -4.29
CA ARG A 392 -17.43 -2.80 -3.76
C ARG A 392 -15.94 -2.59 -4.10
N PRO A 393 -15.57 -2.39 -5.37
CA PRO A 393 -14.16 -2.45 -5.80
C PRO A 393 -13.27 -1.37 -5.15
N HIS A 394 -13.81 -0.18 -4.86
CA HIS A 394 -13.06 0.93 -4.24
C HIS A 394 -12.71 0.75 -2.75
N VAL A 395 -13.17 -0.32 -2.10
CA VAL A 395 -12.79 -0.60 -0.70
C VAL A 395 -11.40 -1.23 -0.58
N THR A 396 -10.85 -1.65 -1.72
CA THR A 396 -9.46 -2.06 -1.85
C THR A 396 -8.73 -1.09 -2.75
N ALA A 397 -7.44 -0.91 -2.48
CA ALA A 397 -6.55 -0.11 -3.30
C ALA A 397 -5.94 -0.94 -4.45
N GLY A 398 -6.23 -2.24 -4.55
CA GLY A 398 -5.46 -3.17 -5.36
C GLY A 398 -4.41 -3.91 -4.51
N CYS A 399 -3.27 -4.30 -5.09
CA CYS A 399 -2.22 -5.02 -4.37
C CYS A 399 -1.24 -4.11 -3.62
N GLY A 400 -1.00 -2.88 -4.07
CA GLY A 400 0.03 -2.02 -3.49
C GLY A 400 1.37 -2.76 -3.37
N GLY A 401 1.97 -2.68 -2.19
CA GLY A 401 3.16 -3.43 -1.81
C GLY A 401 2.93 -4.89 -1.38
N PHE A 402 1.69 -5.38 -1.29
CA PHE A 402 1.37 -6.68 -0.68
C PHE A 402 2.09 -7.84 -1.37
N ILE A 403 2.13 -7.83 -2.71
CA ILE A 403 2.83 -8.86 -3.49
C ILE A 403 4.34 -8.76 -3.28
N ASP A 404 4.91 -7.56 -3.31
CA ASP A 404 6.34 -7.34 -3.08
C ASP A 404 6.78 -7.88 -1.72
N ILE A 405 5.98 -7.60 -0.68
CA ILE A 405 6.26 -7.99 0.70
C ILE A 405 6.12 -9.50 0.89
N THR A 406 5.01 -10.09 0.44
CA THR A 406 4.70 -11.49 0.75
C THR A 406 5.44 -12.50 -0.12
N SER A 407 5.99 -12.08 -1.27
CA SER A 407 6.64 -12.99 -2.23
C SER A 407 7.79 -13.82 -1.64
N HIS A 408 8.61 -13.22 -0.77
CA HIS A 408 9.77 -13.88 -0.15
C HIS A 408 9.81 -13.75 1.39
N ALA A 409 8.74 -13.24 2.02
CA ALA A 409 8.64 -13.19 3.48
C ALA A 409 8.78 -14.58 4.10
N LYS A 410 9.60 -14.74 5.13
CA LYS A 410 9.79 -16.05 5.78
C LYS A 410 8.61 -16.42 6.67
N ARG A 411 8.10 -15.44 7.43
CA ARG A 411 6.94 -15.56 8.33
C ARG A 411 5.89 -14.54 7.92
N ILE A 412 4.65 -14.99 7.76
CA ILE A 412 3.51 -14.18 7.30
C ILE A 412 2.34 -14.44 8.25
N ILE A 413 1.83 -13.37 8.85
CA ILE A 413 0.60 -13.43 9.64
C ILE A 413 -0.46 -12.60 8.94
N PHE A 414 -1.45 -13.30 8.39
CA PHE A 414 -2.69 -12.69 7.96
C PHE A 414 -3.62 -12.54 9.16
N SER A 415 -4.24 -11.38 9.33
CA SER A 415 -5.16 -11.16 10.44
C SER A 415 -6.40 -10.37 10.02
N GLY A 416 -7.53 -10.71 10.63
CA GLY A 416 -8.82 -10.12 10.28
C GLY A 416 -9.97 -10.96 10.77
N PHE A 417 -11.17 -10.39 10.71
CA PHE A 417 -12.38 -11.13 11.11
C PHE A 417 -12.60 -12.37 10.25
N PHE A 418 -13.08 -13.45 10.86
CA PHE A 418 -13.37 -14.72 10.22
C PHE A 418 -14.47 -14.58 9.16
N ASN A 419 -15.59 -13.94 9.53
CA ASN A 419 -16.68 -13.60 8.62
C ASN A 419 -16.96 -12.10 8.61
N ALA A 420 -17.37 -11.56 7.47
CA ALA A 420 -17.70 -10.15 7.34
C ALA A 420 -19.12 -9.84 7.86
N GLY A 421 -19.23 -8.84 8.73
CA GLY A 421 -20.51 -8.33 9.25
C GLY A 421 -21.08 -9.12 10.43
N ALA A 422 -20.28 -9.95 11.11
CA ALA A 422 -20.70 -10.61 12.34
C ALA A 422 -20.89 -9.60 13.48
N GLN A 423 -21.86 -9.86 14.35
CA GLN A 423 -22.02 -9.16 15.63
C GLN A 423 -21.47 -10.04 16.74
N LEU A 424 -20.47 -9.51 17.43
CA LEU A 424 -19.61 -10.25 18.34
C LEU A 424 -19.61 -9.54 19.68
N GLN A 425 -19.63 -10.30 20.77
CA GLN A 425 -19.58 -9.78 22.13
C GLN A 425 -18.53 -10.53 22.94
N LEU A 426 -17.78 -9.80 23.76
CA LEU A 426 -16.89 -10.38 24.77
C LEU A 426 -17.62 -10.37 26.10
N GLU A 427 -17.81 -11.54 26.71
CA GLU A 427 -18.55 -11.70 27.96
C GLU A 427 -17.87 -12.81 28.79
N GLU A 428 -17.62 -12.56 30.08
CA GLU A 428 -17.07 -13.54 31.03
C GLU A 428 -15.77 -14.25 30.57
N GLY A 429 -14.91 -13.57 29.81
CA GLY A 429 -13.67 -14.19 29.30
C GLY A 429 -13.89 -15.11 28.10
N GLN A 430 -15.02 -14.98 27.41
CA GLN A 430 -15.39 -15.74 26.23
C GLN A 430 -15.82 -14.83 25.07
N LEU A 431 -15.72 -15.36 23.86
CA LEU A 431 -16.30 -14.78 22.66
C LEU A 431 -17.70 -15.38 22.43
N ARG A 432 -18.69 -14.50 22.24
CA ARG A 432 -20.04 -14.88 21.85
C ARG A 432 -20.39 -14.28 20.49
N ILE A 433 -20.81 -15.13 19.57
CA ILE A 433 -21.37 -14.72 18.27
C ILE A 433 -22.86 -14.45 18.46
N ILE A 434 -23.24 -13.18 18.54
CA ILE A 434 -24.64 -12.76 18.69
C ILE A 434 -25.40 -12.96 17.38
N LYS A 435 -24.73 -12.62 16.28
CA LYS A 435 -25.23 -12.80 14.92
C LYS A 435 -24.07 -13.10 14.00
N GLU A 436 -24.19 -14.15 13.22
CA GLU A 436 -23.17 -14.50 12.25
C GLU A 436 -23.10 -13.49 11.10
N GLY A 437 -21.90 -13.35 10.53
CA GLY A 437 -21.62 -12.51 9.38
C GLY A 437 -22.34 -12.98 8.13
N LYS A 438 -22.64 -12.03 7.25
CA LYS A 438 -23.38 -12.30 6.01
C LYS A 438 -22.52 -12.90 4.90
N ALA A 439 -21.21 -12.70 4.98
CA ALA A 439 -20.27 -13.17 3.96
C ALA A 439 -19.14 -13.96 4.60
N LYS A 440 -19.02 -15.21 4.18
CA LYS A 440 -17.89 -16.08 4.50
C LYS A 440 -16.63 -15.55 3.83
N LYS A 441 -15.51 -15.56 4.56
CA LYS A 441 -14.21 -15.13 4.00
C LYS A 441 -13.29 -16.30 3.72
N LEU A 442 -13.53 -17.47 4.31
CA LEU A 442 -12.86 -18.70 3.94
C LEU A 442 -13.67 -19.37 2.83
N VAL A 443 -13.16 -19.31 1.61
CA VAL A 443 -13.83 -19.67 0.36
C VAL A 443 -13.08 -20.80 -0.35
N GLN A 444 -13.74 -21.50 -1.26
CA GLN A 444 -13.06 -22.51 -2.07
C GLN A 444 -11.95 -21.87 -2.91
N ASP A 445 -12.32 -20.90 -3.76
CA ASP A 445 -11.40 -20.15 -4.59
C ASP A 445 -11.53 -18.65 -4.30
N VAL A 446 -10.39 -17.97 -4.18
CA VAL A 446 -10.37 -16.52 -3.99
C VAL A 446 -10.63 -15.78 -5.30
N ALA A 447 -11.26 -14.61 -5.24
CA ALA A 447 -11.59 -13.84 -6.44
C ALA A 447 -10.34 -13.38 -7.21
N HIS A 448 -9.31 -12.91 -6.50
CA HIS A 448 -7.95 -12.69 -7.01
C HIS A 448 -6.95 -13.36 -6.07
N VAL A 449 -5.97 -14.08 -6.63
CA VAL A 449 -4.84 -14.57 -5.85
C VAL A 449 -3.86 -13.42 -5.68
N THR A 450 -3.91 -12.68 -4.57
CA THR A 450 -2.89 -11.66 -4.27
C THR A 450 -1.68 -12.27 -3.58
N PHE A 451 -1.86 -13.38 -2.86
CA PHE A 451 -0.80 -14.24 -2.35
C PHE A 451 -1.15 -15.70 -2.64
N SER A 452 -0.16 -16.49 -3.07
CA SER A 452 -0.34 -17.90 -3.45
C SER A 452 0.08 -18.84 -2.33
N GLY A 453 -0.88 -19.50 -1.68
CA GLY A 453 -0.60 -20.46 -0.62
C GLY A 453 0.18 -21.68 -1.13
N LYS A 454 -0.12 -22.15 -2.34
CA LYS A 454 0.64 -23.23 -3.01
C LYS A 454 2.12 -22.86 -3.20
N ARG A 455 2.41 -21.62 -3.62
CA ARG A 455 3.79 -21.14 -3.75
C ARG A 455 4.47 -21.06 -2.39
N ALA A 456 3.76 -20.57 -1.37
CA ALA A 456 4.28 -20.46 -0.02
C ALA A 456 4.73 -21.80 0.57
N ILE A 457 3.94 -22.87 0.38
CA ILE A 457 4.34 -24.23 0.76
C ILE A 457 5.62 -24.66 0.04
N ARG A 458 5.74 -24.42 -1.28
CA ARG A 458 6.94 -24.80 -2.05
C ARG A 458 8.19 -24.03 -1.62
N LEU A 459 8.02 -22.78 -1.19
CA LEU A 459 9.11 -21.93 -0.69
C LEU A 459 9.42 -22.15 0.80
N GLY A 460 8.63 -22.96 1.50
CA GLY A 460 8.80 -23.19 2.94
C GLY A 460 8.47 -21.97 3.80
N GLN A 461 7.59 -21.09 3.33
CA GLN A 461 7.12 -19.93 4.11
C GLN A 461 6.21 -20.39 5.25
N GLN A 462 6.32 -19.75 6.41
CA GLN A 462 5.45 -19.99 7.57
C GLN A 462 4.27 -19.02 7.51
N VAL A 463 3.05 -19.56 7.40
CA VAL A 463 1.84 -18.74 7.18
C VAL A 463 0.79 -19.06 8.23
N GLN A 464 0.34 -18.02 8.93
CA GLN A 464 -0.74 -18.08 9.91
C GLN A 464 -1.88 -17.13 9.52
N TYR A 465 -3.09 -17.51 9.88
CA TYR A 465 -4.30 -16.70 9.73
C TYR A 465 -4.97 -16.55 11.09
N ILE A 466 -4.93 -15.34 11.65
CA ILE A 466 -5.42 -15.05 13.00
C ILE A 466 -6.73 -14.29 12.91
N THR A 467 -7.78 -14.86 13.48
CA THR A 467 -9.13 -14.26 13.54
C THR A 467 -9.58 -14.05 14.97
N GLU A 468 -10.77 -13.48 15.17
CA GLU A 468 -11.34 -13.30 16.50
C GLU A 468 -11.67 -14.63 17.19
N ARG A 469 -11.93 -15.69 16.39
CA ARG A 469 -12.51 -16.95 16.86
C ARG A 469 -11.57 -18.14 16.74
N CYS A 470 -10.55 -18.08 15.89
CA CYS A 470 -9.58 -19.15 15.72
C CYS A 470 -8.27 -18.68 15.07
N VAL A 471 -7.23 -19.49 15.24
CA VAL A 471 -5.95 -19.41 14.52
C VAL A 471 -5.86 -20.58 13.55
N LEU A 472 -5.49 -20.30 12.32
CA LEU A 472 -5.20 -21.31 11.30
C LEU A 472 -3.74 -21.24 10.85
N GLU A 473 -3.20 -22.38 10.45
CA GLU A 473 -1.89 -22.50 9.83
C GLU A 473 -2.03 -23.13 8.44
N LEU A 474 -1.24 -22.64 7.48
CA LEU A 474 -1.12 -23.29 6.18
C LEU A 474 -0.13 -24.46 6.27
N THR A 475 -0.61 -25.68 6.00
CA THR A 475 0.26 -26.86 5.91
C THR A 475 0.17 -27.49 4.51
N PRO A 476 1.08 -28.42 4.15
CA PRO A 476 1.00 -29.14 2.87
C PRO A 476 -0.33 -29.86 2.62
N ASP A 477 -1.05 -30.20 3.68
CA ASP A 477 -2.34 -30.89 3.65
C ASP A 477 -3.55 -29.91 3.71
N GLY A 478 -3.30 -28.60 3.62
CA GLY A 478 -4.32 -27.55 3.67
C GLY A 478 -4.41 -26.80 5.01
N LEU A 479 -5.47 -26.02 5.18
CA LEU A 479 -5.67 -25.17 6.36
C LEU A 479 -5.96 -26.00 7.63
N LEU A 480 -5.14 -25.80 8.66
CA LEU A 480 -5.25 -26.46 9.96
C LEU A 480 -5.61 -25.44 11.04
N VAL A 481 -6.73 -25.64 11.74
CA VAL A 481 -7.11 -24.85 12.90
C VAL A 481 -6.34 -25.35 14.12
N THR A 482 -5.52 -24.49 14.70
CA THR A 482 -4.61 -24.82 15.82
C THR A 482 -5.07 -24.24 17.15
N GLU A 483 -5.81 -23.12 17.12
CA GLU A 483 -6.41 -22.52 18.31
C GLU A 483 -7.86 -22.10 18.06
N ILE A 484 -8.69 -22.17 19.10
CA ILE A 484 -10.06 -21.65 19.12
C ILE A 484 -10.26 -20.69 20.29
N ALA A 485 -11.08 -19.66 20.10
CA ALA A 485 -11.46 -18.75 21.16
C ALA A 485 -12.34 -19.46 22.21
N PRO A 486 -12.21 -19.12 23.51
CA PRO A 486 -13.14 -19.58 24.52
C PRO A 486 -14.58 -19.18 24.17
N GLY A 487 -15.54 -20.11 24.31
CA GLY A 487 -16.95 -19.90 23.97
C GLY A 487 -17.35 -20.27 22.53
N ILE A 488 -16.38 -20.62 21.68
CA ILE A 488 -16.60 -21.02 20.29
C ILE A 488 -16.71 -22.54 20.16
N ASP A 489 -17.73 -22.99 19.44
CA ASP A 489 -17.91 -24.40 19.08
C ASP A 489 -17.25 -24.69 17.70
N PRO A 490 -16.28 -25.62 17.60
CA PRO A 490 -15.55 -25.85 16.35
C PRO A 490 -16.45 -26.24 15.17
N GLU A 491 -17.46 -27.07 15.39
CA GLU A 491 -18.34 -27.56 14.32
C GLU A 491 -19.26 -26.43 13.82
N ARG A 492 -19.96 -25.77 14.73
CA ARG A 492 -20.97 -24.75 14.41
C ARG A 492 -20.37 -23.42 13.95
N ASP A 493 -19.32 -22.96 14.62
CA ASP A 493 -18.84 -21.57 14.52
C ASP A 493 -17.58 -21.43 13.65
N ILE A 494 -16.93 -22.55 13.28
CA ILE A 494 -15.73 -22.58 12.43
C ILE A 494 -16.00 -23.42 11.18
N LEU A 495 -16.21 -24.75 11.32
CA LEU A 495 -16.33 -25.66 10.17
C LEU A 495 -17.57 -25.34 9.31
N ALA A 496 -18.75 -25.19 9.92
CA ALA A 496 -19.98 -24.82 9.21
C ALA A 496 -19.94 -23.39 8.64
N GLN A 497 -19.07 -22.53 9.18
CA GLN A 497 -18.90 -21.14 8.77
C GLN A 497 -17.82 -20.93 7.70
N SER A 498 -17.16 -21.99 7.26
CA SER A 498 -16.20 -21.97 6.17
C SER A 498 -16.82 -22.58 4.92
N ASP A 499 -16.47 -22.09 3.74
CA ASP A 499 -16.67 -22.84 2.49
C ASP A 499 -15.40 -23.58 2.10
N ALA A 500 -14.22 -23.17 2.57
CA ALA A 500 -12.98 -23.93 2.45
C ALA A 500 -12.97 -25.14 3.41
N PRO A 501 -12.42 -26.30 3.00
CA PRO A 501 -12.22 -27.42 3.91
C PRO A 501 -11.18 -27.05 4.98
N LEU A 502 -11.54 -27.22 6.24
CA LEU A 502 -10.65 -26.98 7.39
C LEU A 502 -10.43 -28.27 8.15
N ARG A 503 -9.23 -28.44 8.70
CA ARG A 503 -8.90 -29.53 9.61
C ARG A 503 -8.73 -28.97 11.02
N LEU A 504 -9.08 -29.75 12.04
CA LEU A 504 -8.79 -29.41 13.43
C LEU A 504 -7.51 -30.14 13.85
N ALA A 505 -6.62 -29.45 14.55
CA ALA A 505 -5.45 -30.08 15.15
C ALA A 505 -5.86 -31.10 16.21
N ASP A 506 -5.13 -32.23 16.29
CA ASP A 506 -5.37 -33.25 17.32
C ASP A 506 -5.15 -32.69 18.74
N ASP A 507 -4.26 -31.69 18.88
CA ASP A 507 -3.96 -30.97 20.11
C ASP A 507 -4.59 -29.57 20.16
N LEU A 508 -5.77 -29.37 19.54
CA LEU A 508 -6.48 -28.09 19.44
C LEU A 508 -6.50 -27.32 20.76
N LYS A 509 -5.96 -26.09 20.75
CA LYS A 509 -5.76 -25.28 21.97
C LYS A 509 -6.82 -24.21 22.11
N LEU A 510 -7.07 -23.79 23.34
CA LEU A 510 -7.80 -22.55 23.60
C LEU A 510 -6.85 -21.36 23.46
N MET A 511 -7.30 -20.32 22.75
CA MET A 511 -6.66 -19.01 22.79
C MET A 511 -6.66 -18.49 24.24
N ASN A 512 -5.65 -17.68 24.60
CA ASN A 512 -5.51 -17.16 25.95
C ASN A 512 -6.80 -16.43 26.42
N PRO A 513 -7.49 -16.90 27.47
CA PRO A 513 -8.74 -16.32 27.95
C PRO A 513 -8.63 -14.85 28.37
N HIS A 514 -7.43 -14.38 28.72
CA HIS A 514 -7.22 -12.98 29.11
C HIS A 514 -7.57 -11.98 28.01
N TYR A 515 -7.49 -12.38 26.72
CA TYR A 515 -7.87 -11.50 25.61
C TYR A 515 -9.35 -11.17 25.59
N PHE A 516 -10.16 -12.07 26.12
CA PHE A 516 -11.61 -12.03 26.06
C PHE A 516 -12.23 -11.39 27.32
N GLN A 517 -11.40 -10.91 28.25
CA GLN A 517 -11.87 -10.19 29.43
C GLN A 517 -12.29 -8.76 29.04
N GLN A 518 -13.49 -8.35 29.48
CA GLN A 518 -13.85 -6.92 29.46
C GLN A 518 -12.87 -6.19 30.39
N GLY A 519 -12.15 -5.19 29.88
CA GLY A 519 -11.30 -4.39 30.75
C GLY A 519 -12.14 -3.64 31.76
N ARG A 520 -11.63 -3.52 32.98
CA ARG A 520 -12.07 -2.44 33.87
C ARG A 520 -11.66 -1.14 33.20
N HIS A 521 -12.60 -0.22 33.01
CA HIS A 521 -12.27 1.15 32.64
C HIS A 521 -11.18 1.64 33.61
N HIS A 522 -9.99 1.93 33.08
CA HIS A 522 -9.05 2.79 33.78
C HIS A 522 -9.66 4.20 33.68
N GLU A 523 -10.28 4.65 34.78
CA GLU A 523 -10.62 6.06 35.01
C GLU A 523 -9.37 6.93 35.08
#